data_AF-A0A6J7GCA4-F1
#
_entry.id   AF-A0A6J7GCA4-F1
#
_cell.length_a   1.000
_cell.length_b   1.000
_cell.length_c   1.000
_cell.angle_alpha   90.00
_cell.angle_beta   90.00
_cell.angle_gamma   90.00
#
_symmetry.space_group_name_H-M   'P 1'
#
loop_
_entity.id
_entity.type
_entity.pdbx_description
1 polymer ?
#
loop_
_entity_poly.entity_id
_entity_poly.type
_entity_poly.pdbx_seq_one_letter_code
_entity_poly.pdbx_strand_id
1 'polypeptide(L)' 'MDIEERREDIIWRVVTKYCELRGSESALDRPSAYILLDGIFQRALLHHLAGNTSEVDAARAQLTAAFALLDLPNVTTS' A
#
# COMPACT_ATOMS: atom_id res chain seq x y z
N MET A 1 -2.47 20.00 -5.05
CA MET A 1 -3.66 19.14 -4.97
C MET A 1 -3.67 18.15 -6.12
N ASP A 2 -3.54 18.59 -7.38
CA ASP A 2 -3.52 17.66 -8.54
C ASP A 2 -2.44 16.56 -8.48
N ILE A 3 -1.31 16.80 -7.82
CA ILE A 3 -0.22 15.81 -7.71
C ILE A 3 -0.60 14.70 -6.73
N GLU A 4 -1.16 15.07 -5.59
CA GLU A 4 -1.59 14.15 -4.54
C GLU A 4 -2.74 13.28 -5.04
N GLU A 5 -3.77 13.89 -5.64
CA GLU A 5 -4.92 13.18 -6.21
C GLU A 5 -4.49 12.20 -7.31
N ARG A 6 -3.57 12.61 -8.18
CA ARG A 6 -3.03 11.73 -9.24
C ARG A 6 -2.23 10.56 -8.67
N ARG A 7 -1.47 10.76 -7.59
CA ARG A 7 -0.75 9.66 -6.92
C ARG A 7 -1.72 8.68 -6.28
N GLU A 8 -2.75 9.20 -5.63
CA GLU A 8 -3.84 8.42 -5.06
C GLU A 8 -4.53 7.57 -6.14
N ASP A 9 -4.83 8.15 -7.30
CA ASP A 9 -5.38 7.42 -8.46
C ASP A 9 -4.47 6.26 -8.91
N ILE A 10 -3.17 6.53 -9.04
CA ILE A 10 -2.20 5.52 -9.50
C ILE A 10 -2.11 4.38 -8.50
N ILE A 11 -1.96 4.69 -7.20
CA ILE A 11 -1.88 3.69 -6.14
C ILE A 11 -3.18 2.89 -6.09
N TRP A 12 -4.33 3.56 -6.18
CA TRP A 12 -5.62 2.89 -6.16
C TRP A 12 -5.78 1.87 -7.27
N ARG A 13 -5.39 2.22 -8.51
CA ARG A 13 -5.43 1.29 -9.65
C ARG A 13 -4.58 0.04 -9.42
N VAL A 14 -3.46 0.15 -8.72
CA VAL A 14 -2.60 -1.00 -8.38
C VAL A 14 -3.27 -1.85 -7.31
N VAL A 15 -3.80 -1.22 -6.24
CA VAL A 15 -4.46 -1.91 -5.13
C VAL A 15 -5.69 -2.67 -5.61
N THR A 16 -6.58 -2.01 -6.36
CA THR A 16 -7.78 -2.67 -6.88
C THR A 16 -7.41 -3.79 -7.83
N LYS A 17 -6.44 -3.58 -8.72
CA LYS A 17 -6.02 -4.62 -9.65
C LYS A 17 -5.41 -5.82 -8.94
N TYR A 18 -4.64 -5.59 -7.88
CA TYR A 18 -4.09 -6.65 -7.05
C TYR A 18 -5.20 -7.48 -6.39
N CYS A 19 -6.19 -6.84 -5.77
CA CYS A 19 -7.33 -7.54 -5.14
C CYS A 19 -8.16 -8.30 -6.19
N GLU A 20 -8.47 -7.66 -7.33
CA GLU A 20 -9.17 -8.32 -8.45
C GLU A 20 -8.47 -9.60 -8.91
N LEU A 21 -7.14 -9.57 -9.05
CA LEU A 21 -6.35 -10.75 -9.46
C LEU A 21 -6.34 -11.85 -8.38
N ARG A 22 -6.62 -11.50 -7.13
CA ARG A 22 -6.73 -12.42 -5.99
C ARG A 22 -8.16 -12.90 -5.75
N GLY A 23 -9.13 -12.38 -6.51
CA GLY A 23 -10.56 -12.70 -6.35
C GLY A 23 -11.19 -12.02 -5.13
N SER A 24 -10.62 -10.91 -4.67
CA SER A 24 -11.09 -10.12 -3.52
C SER A 24 -11.35 -8.66 -3.91
N GLU A 25 -11.95 -7.93 -2.98
CA GLU A 25 -12.03 -6.47 -3.04
C GLU A 25 -11.13 -5.88 -1.95
N SER A 26 -10.67 -4.64 -2.14
CA SER A 26 -9.85 -3.96 -1.15
C SER A 26 -10.61 -3.81 0.16
N ALA A 27 -10.04 -4.32 1.25
CA ALA A 27 -10.57 -4.13 2.60
C ALA A 27 -10.46 -2.68 3.11
N LEU A 28 -9.66 -1.84 2.45
CA LEU A 28 -9.49 -0.42 2.76
C LEU A 28 -10.10 0.47 1.68
N ASP A 29 -10.58 1.64 2.09
CA ASP A 29 -10.93 2.70 1.17
C ASP A 29 -9.68 3.32 0.52
N ARG A 30 -9.90 4.03 -0.58
CA ARG A 30 -8.86 4.62 -1.43
C ARG A 30 -7.93 5.57 -0.66
N PRO A 31 -8.42 6.57 0.10
CA PRO A 31 -7.57 7.41 0.96
C PRO A 31 -6.73 6.61 1.96
N SER A 32 -7.32 5.64 2.65
CA SER A 32 -6.60 4.82 3.64
C SER A 32 -5.49 3.99 3.00
N ALA A 33 -5.75 3.37 1.85
CA ALA A 33 -4.75 2.60 1.10
C ALA A 33 -3.59 3.49 0.64
N TYR A 34 -3.89 4.72 0.19
CA TYR A 34 -2.87 5.68 -0.20
C TYR A 34 -1.97 6.10 0.96
N ILE A 35 -2.55 6.50 2.10
CA ILE A 35 -1.79 6.92 3.28
C ILE A 35 -0.87 5.79 3.78
N LEU A 36 -1.36 4.55 3.82
CA LEU A 36 -0.59 3.39 4.25
C LEU A 36 0.64 3.18 3.36
N LEU A 37 0.43 3.14 2.03
CA LEU A 37 1.49 2.84 1.08
C LEU A 37 2.48 4.01 0.96
N ASP A 38 1.99 5.24 0.87
CA ASP A 38 2.83 6.45 0.81
C ASP A 38 3.69 6.59 2.08
N GLY A 39 3.14 6.30 3.26
CA GLY A 39 3.90 6.30 4.51
C GLY A 39 5.06 5.31 4.54
N ILE A 40 4.86 4.09 4.02
CA ILE A 40 5.93 3.08 3.90
C ILE A 40 7.01 3.57 2.91
N PHE A 41 6.59 4.09 1.75
CA PHE A 41 7.50 4.65 0.74
C PHE A 41 8.31 5.83 1.28
N GLN A 42 7.66 6.78 1.94
CA GLN A 42 8.30 7.96 2.51
C GLN A 42 9.35 7.55 3.55
N ARG A 43 9.03 6.61 4.44
CA ARG A 43 10.00 6.11 5.44
C ARG A 43 11.19 5.41 4.77
N ALA A 44 10.95 4.55 3.79
CA ALA A 44 12.01 3.89 3.03
C ALA A 44 12.93 4.89 2.32
N LEU A 45 12.34 5.94 1.72
CA LEU A 45 13.09 6.99 1.03
C LEU A 45 14.00 7.76 2.00
N LEU A 46 13.50 8.13 3.18
CA LEU A 46 14.31 8.80 4.20
C LEU A 46 15.52 7.95 4.62
N HIS A 47 15.31 6.65 4.85
CA HIS A 47 16.41 5.75 5.19
C HIS A 47 17.40 5.55 4.04
N HIS A 48 16.91 5.46 2.80
CA HIS A 48 17.76 5.38 1.62
C HIS A 48 18.66 6.62 1.48
N LEU A 49 18.10 7.82 1.65
CA LEU A 49 18.85 9.08 1.62
C LEU A 49 19.84 9.20 2.78
N ALA A 50 19.55 8.58 3.92
CA ALA A 50 20.46 8.49 5.07
C ALA A 50 21.55 7.39 4.92
N GLY A 51 21.56 6.64 3.81
CA GLY A 51 22.52 5.55 3.58
C GLY A 51 22.23 4.28 4.38
N ASN A 52 21.05 4.16 4.99
CA ASN A 52 20.65 3.00 5.78
C ASN A 52 19.85 2.00 4.92
N THR A 53 20.57 1.13 4.21
CA THR A 53 19.96 0.19 3.25
C THR A 53 19.18 -0.95 3.91
N SER A 54 19.48 -1.34 5.15
CA SER A 54 18.74 -2.41 5.84
C SER A 54 17.27 -2.04 6.11
N GLU A 55 17.00 -0.75 6.32
CA GLU A 55 15.63 -0.24 6.51
C GLU A 55 14.82 -0.21 5.20
N VAL A 56 15.49 -0.17 4.05
CA VAL A 56 14.82 -0.31 2.74
C VAL A 56 14.28 -1.72 2.56
N ASP A 57 15.00 -2.74 3.02
CA ASP A 57 14.53 -4.13 2.99
C ASP A 57 13.38 -4.36 3.99
N ALA A 58 13.43 -3.72 5.15
CA ALA A 58 12.30 -3.71 6.09
C ALA A 58 11.03 -3.10 5.46
N ALA A 59 11.16 -2.06 4.64
CA ALA A 59 10.03 -1.48 3.93
C ALA A 59 9.41 -2.45 2.90
N ARG A 60 10.19 -3.32 2.27
CA ARG A 60 9.65 -4.37 1.37
C ARG A 60 8.77 -5.34 2.15
N ALA A 61 9.22 -5.79 3.33
CA ALA A 61 8.43 -6.66 4.19
C ALA A 61 7.13 -5.97 4.66
N GLN A 62 7.19 -4.68 4.97
CA GLN A 62 6.01 -3.87 5.32
C GLN A 62 5.02 -3.76 4.16
N LEU A 63 5.49 -3.56 2.92
CA LEU A 63 4.63 -3.57 1.74
C LEU A 63 3.93 -4.91 1.57
N THR A 64 4.65 -6.03 1.69
CA THR A 64 4.04 -7.37 1.61
C THR A 64 2.94 -7.55 2.66
N ALA A 65 3.18 -7.14 3.91
CA ALA A 65 2.18 -7.20 4.97
C ALA A 65 0.98 -6.28 4.70
N ALA A 66 1.21 -5.07 4.17
CA ALA A 66 0.14 -4.14 3.79
C ALA A 66 -0.77 -4.73 2.70
N PHE A 67 -0.20 -5.34 1.66
CA PHE A 67 -0.99 -6.01 0.61
C PHE A 67 -1.74 -7.24 1.12
N ALA A 68 -1.19 -7.97 2.09
CA ALA A 68 -1.93 -9.04 2.75
C ALA A 68 -3.14 -8.53 3.56
N LEU A 69 -3.02 -7.35 4.19
CA LEU A 69 -4.14 -6.70 4.88
C LEU A 69 -5.23 -6.22 3.91
N LEU A 70 -4.84 -5.71 2.74
CA LEU A 70 -5.74 -5.25 1.69
C LEU A 70 -6.58 -6.38 1.08
N ASP A 71 -6.01 -7.59 1.01
CA ASP A 71 -6.61 -8.82 0.47
C ASP A 71 -7.26 -9.70 1.56
N LEU A 72 -7.61 -9.12 2.72
CA LEU A 72 -8.33 -9.88 3.74
C LEU A 72 -9.68 -10.33 3.17
N PRO A 73 -10.02 -11.63 3.24
CA PRO A 73 -11.34 -12.08 2.82
C PRO A 73 -12.37 -11.39 3.70
N ASN A 74 -13.35 -10.74 3.07
CA ASN A 74 -14.52 -10.24 3.79
C ASN A 74 -15.11 -11.42 4.56
N VAL A 75 -14.93 -11.43 5.88
CA VAL A 75 -15.65 -12.35 6.76
C VAL A 75 -17.10 -11.90 6.65
N THR A 76 -17.83 -12.50 5.73
CA THR A 76 -19.29 -12.38 5.65
C THR A 76 -19.82 -13.01 6.91
N THR A 77 -19.99 -12.20 7.96
CA THR A 77 -20.73 -12.57 9.16
C THR A 77 -22.14 -12.92 8.70
N SER A 78 -22.40 -14.22 8.54
CA SER A 78 -23.75 -14.79 8.35
C SER A 78 -24.52 -14.76 9.66
#